data_AF-A0A1W2AJM8-F1
#
_entry.id   AF-A0A1W2AJM8-F1
#
_cell.length_a   1.000
_cell.length_b   1.000
_cell.length_c   1.000
_cell.angle_alpha   90.00
_cell.angle_beta   90.00
_cell.angle_gamma   90.00
#
_symmetry.space_group_name_H-M   'P 1'
#
loop_
_entity.id
_entity.type
_entity.pdbx_description
1 polymer ?
#
loop_
_entity_poly.entity_id
_entity_poly.type
_entity_poly.pdbx_seq_one_letter_code
_entity_poly.pdbx_strand_id
1 'polypeptide(L)'
;MKIRPRTFKIVAMIFAISLISFAAWCNDCMDIDADVFENNKRPFVCFSHDDHNDNAGIEDCAVCHHVYEDGKLVADETSEDSTCSECHAVEGDSKQMALIARYHDRCRGCHLERKSGPVTCGECHKK
;
A
#
# COMPACT_ATOMS: atom_id res chain seq x y z
N MET A 1 14.91 -46.43 -7.70
CA MET A 1 13.96 -46.37 -6.57
C MET A 1 12.54 -46.27 -7.14
N LYS A 2 11.69 -47.31 -7.07
CA LYS A 2 10.31 -47.25 -7.60
C LYS A 2 9.38 -46.68 -6.52
N ILE A 3 8.91 -45.46 -6.72
CA ILE A 3 7.97 -44.80 -5.82
C ILE A 3 6.63 -45.53 -5.90
N ARG A 4 6.05 -45.93 -4.76
CA ARG A 4 4.76 -46.61 -4.72
C ARG A 4 3.64 -45.64 -5.13
N PRO A 5 2.59 -46.11 -5.82
CA PRO A 5 1.52 -45.23 -6.32
C PRO A 5 0.78 -44.51 -5.18
N ARG A 6 0.74 -45.10 -3.97
CA ARG A 6 0.18 -44.45 -2.77
C ARG A 6 1.07 -43.33 -2.23
N THR A 7 2.39 -43.53 -2.22
CA THR A 7 3.33 -42.49 -1.76
C THR A 7 3.40 -41.33 -2.75
N PHE A 8 3.26 -41.59 -4.05
CA PHE A 8 3.17 -40.55 -5.08
C PHE A 8 1.94 -39.65 -4.89
N LYS A 9 0.76 -40.22 -4.62
CA LYS A 9 -0.47 -39.45 -4.38
C LYS A 9 -0.38 -38.56 -3.14
N ILE A 10 0.21 -39.07 -2.05
CA ILE A 10 0.38 -38.30 -0.80
C ILE A 10 1.35 -37.14 -1.03
N VAL A 11 2.48 -37.37 -1.69
CA VAL A 11 3.46 -36.31 -2.01
C VAL A 11 2.85 -35.24 -2.92
N ALA A 12 2.10 -35.64 -3.94
CA ALA A 12 1.41 -34.69 -4.82
C ALA A 12 0.36 -33.85 -4.09
N MET A 13 -0.36 -34.44 -3.13
CA MET A 13 -1.36 -33.74 -2.32
C MET A 13 -0.70 -32.73 -1.36
N ILE A 14 0.41 -33.11 -0.73
CA ILE A 14 1.19 -32.21 0.14
C ILE A 14 1.78 -31.06 -0.69
N PHE A 15 2.29 -31.34 -1.88
CA PHE A 15 2.81 -30.30 -2.78
C PHE A 15 1.72 -29.33 -3.22
N ALA A 16 0.53 -29.82 -3.58
CA ALA A 16 -0.61 -28.97 -3.94
C ALA A 16 -1.07 -28.08 -2.76
N ILE A 17 -1.14 -28.64 -1.55
CA ILE A 17 -1.47 -27.87 -0.34
C ILE A 17 -0.40 -26.81 -0.05
N SER A 18 0.88 -27.15 -0.21
CA SER A 18 1.99 -26.22 -0.03
C SER A 18 1.95 -25.04 -1.01
N LEU A 19 1.54 -25.26 -2.25
CA LEU A 19 1.39 -24.20 -3.26
C LEU A 19 0.23 -23.25 -2.91
N ILE A 20 -0.89 -23.80 -2.42
CA ILE A 20 -2.05 -22.99 -1.99
C ILE A 20 -1.68 -22.13 -0.77
N SER A 21 -0.96 -22.69 0.20
CA SER A 21 -0.51 -21.95 1.38
C SER A 21 0.51 -20.85 1.03
N PHE A 22 1.35 -21.04 0.01
CA PHE A 22 2.31 -20.02 -0.43
C PHE A 22 1.59 -18.82 -1.05
N ALA A 23 0.55 -19.05 -1.87
CA ALA A 23 -0.27 -17.97 -2.41
C ALA A 23 -1.02 -17.17 -1.33
N ALA A 24 -1.41 -17.83 -0.23
CA ALA A 24 -2.09 -17.16 0.89
C ALA A 24 -1.14 -16.32 1.78
N TRP A 25 0.19 -16.51 1.67
CA TRP A 25 1.20 -15.73 2.39
C TRP A 25 1.69 -14.49 1.65
N CYS A 26 1.23 -14.26 0.42
CA CYS A 26 1.42 -12.98 -0.27
C CYS A 26 0.34 -12.00 0.21
N ASN A 27 0.35 -11.66 1.50
CA ASN A 27 -0.39 -10.50 1.96
C ASN A 27 0.55 -9.30 1.83
N ASP A 28 0.53 -8.65 0.67
CA ASP A 28 1.32 -7.44 0.35
C ASP A 28 0.83 -6.20 1.11
N CYS A 29 0.43 -6.39 2.36
CA CYS A 29 0.00 -5.34 3.25
C CYS A 29 1.21 -4.50 3.64
N MET A 30 1.35 -3.34 3.00
CA MET A 30 2.47 -2.45 3.24
C MET A 30 2.11 -1.41 4.29
N ASP A 31 3.04 -1.15 5.20
CA ASP A 31 3.01 -0.03 6.13
C ASP A 31 3.53 1.24 5.46
N ILE A 32 2.67 2.27 5.30
CA ILE A 32 3.07 3.57 4.75
C ILE A 32 3.46 4.52 5.90
N ASP A 33 4.74 4.89 6.01
CA ASP A 33 5.29 5.79 7.04
C ASP A 33 4.91 5.42 8.49
N ALA A 34 4.76 4.13 8.81
CA ALA A 34 4.23 3.71 10.11
C ALA A 34 5.13 4.10 11.30
N ASP A 35 6.44 4.20 11.09
CA ASP A 35 7.44 4.57 12.08
C ASP A 35 7.42 6.07 12.45
N VAL A 36 6.85 6.91 11.58
CA VAL A 36 6.74 8.36 11.79
C VAL A 36 5.65 8.72 12.83
N PHE A 37 4.68 7.83 13.04
CA PHE A 37 3.56 8.07 13.94
C PHE A 37 3.77 7.43 15.32
N GLU A 38 4.32 8.20 16.25
CA GLU A 38 4.58 7.75 17.63
C GLU A 38 3.31 7.33 18.40
N ASN A 39 2.14 7.89 18.06
CA ASN A 39 0.88 7.67 18.78
C ASN A 39 -0.33 7.57 17.85
N ASN A 40 -0.45 6.43 17.16
CA ASN A 40 -1.56 6.16 16.25
C ASN A 40 -2.94 6.31 16.92
N LYS A 41 -3.72 7.29 16.45
CA LYS A 41 -5.11 7.55 16.90
C LYS A 41 -6.15 6.69 16.18
N ARG A 42 -5.74 5.99 15.12
CA ARG A 42 -6.55 5.12 14.28
C ARG A 42 -5.79 3.82 14.00
N PRO A 43 -6.50 2.72 13.72
CA PRO A 43 -5.86 1.52 13.19
C PRO A 43 -5.01 1.82 11.96
N PHE A 44 -3.98 1.02 11.79
CA PHE A 44 -3.13 1.05 10.62
C PHE A 44 -3.94 0.78 9.32
N VAL A 45 -3.56 1.41 8.20
CA VAL A 45 -4.22 1.22 6.89
C VAL A 45 -3.41 0.24 6.06
N CYS A 46 -3.86 -1.01 6.01
CA CYS A 46 -3.29 -1.99 5.11
C CYS A 46 -3.43 -1.55 3.65
N PHE A 47 -2.30 -1.27 3.00
CA PHE A 47 -2.27 -0.87 1.59
C PHE A 47 -1.53 -1.93 0.78
N SER A 48 -2.27 -2.66 -0.05
CA SER A 48 -1.67 -3.56 -1.04
C SER A 48 -1.40 -2.76 -2.30
N HIS A 49 -0.18 -2.26 -2.45
CA HIS A 49 0.18 -1.24 -3.44
C HIS A 49 -0.10 -1.69 -4.87
N ASP A 50 0.38 -2.87 -5.25
CA ASP A 50 0.25 -3.37 -6.63
C ASP A 50 -1.20 -3.73 -6.94
N ASP A 51 -1.87 -4.50 -6.08
CA ASP A 51 -3.29 -4.83 -6.25
C ASP A 51 -4.16 -3.57 -6.30
N HIS A 52 -3.86 -2.56 -5.47
CA HIS A 52 -4.60 -1.31 -5.48
C HIS A 52 -4.44 -0.61 -6.83
N ASN A 53 -3.21 -0.46 -7.31
CA ASN A 53 -2.91 0.28 -8.53
C ASN A 53 -3.49 -0.43 -9.76
N ASP A 54 -3.36 -1.75 -9.85
CA ASP A 54 -3.94 -2.56 -10.91
C ASP A 54 -5.47 -2.44 -10.94
N ASN A 55 -6.13 -2.60 -9.80
CA ASN A 55 -7.58 -2.48 -9.71
C ASN A 55 -8.08 -1.06 -9.98
N ALA A 56 -7.28 -0.05 -9.63
CA ALA A 56 -7.57 1.35 -9.90
C ALA A 56 -7.16 1.76 -11.33
N GLY A 57 -6.45 0.94 -12.09
CA GLY A 57 -5.90 1.30 -13.40
C GLY A 57 -4.96 2.51 -13.34
N ILE A 58 -4.09 2.54 -12.33
CA ILE A 58 -3.08 3.59 -12.14
C ILE A 58 -1.75 3.04 -12.64
N GLU A 59 -1.31 3.50 -13.81
CA GLU A 59 -0.01 3.14 -14.40
C GLU A 59 1.05 4.23 -14.19
N ASP A 60 0.61 5.46 -13.93
CA ASP A 60 1.49 6.61 -13.72
C ASP A 60 1.87 6.73 -12.24
N CYS A 61 3.13 6.41 -11.92
CA CYS A 61 3.69 6.50 -10.58
C CYS A 61 3.62 7.94 -10.03
N ALA A 62 3.70 8.97 -10.88
CA ALA A 62 3.69 10.38 -10.48
C ALA A 62 2.35 10.81 -9.88
N VAL A 63 1.28 10.01 -10.03
CA VAL A 63 -0.01 10.24 -9.36
C VAL A 63 0.15 10.30 -7.85
N CYS A 64 1.08 9.51 -7.30
CA CYS A 64 1.37 9.40 -5.86
C CYS A 64 2.81 9.80 -5.53
N HIS A 65 3.79 9.28 -6.27
CA HIS A 65 5.22 9.56 -6.12
C HIS A 65 5.61 10.77 -6.95
N HIS A 66 5.03 11.93 -6.63
CA HIS A 66 5.27 13.17 -7.37
C HIS A 66 6.61 13.82 -7.04
N VAL A 67 7.17 14.54 -8.01
CA VAL A 67 8.26 15.49 -7.80
C VAL A 67 7.77 16.91 -8.10
N TYR A 68 8.01 17.83 -7.17
CA TYR A 68 7.67 19.25 -7.34
C TYR A 68 8.93 20.11 -7.28
N GLU A 69 9.12 20.95 -8.31
CA GLU A 69 10.16 21.98 -8.36
C GLU A 69 9.51 23.35 -8.55
N ASP A 70 9.90 24.34 -7.73
CA ASP A 70 9.32 25.68 -7.74
C ASP A 70 7.77 25.70 -7.72
N GLY A 71 7.17 24.73 -7.02
CA GLY A 71 5.73 24.56 -6.89
C GLY A 71 5.04 23.98 -8.14
N LYS A 72 5.79 23.47 -9.11
CA LYS A 72 5.28 22.83 -10.32
C LYS A 72 5.61 21.35 -10.34
N LEU A 73 4.66 20.54 -10.77
CA LEU A 73 4.88 19.10 -10.99
C LEU A 73 5.89 18.91 -12.14
N VAL A 74 6.89 18.07 -11.92
CA VAL A 74 7.83 17.65 -12.95
C VAL A 74 7.24 16.41 -13.64
N ALA A 75 7.00 16.49 -14.95
CA ALA A 75 6.17 15.51 -15.66
C ALA A 75 6.85 14.14 -15.86
N ASP A 76 8.18 14.11 -15.91
CA ASP A 76 8.97 12.91 -16.23
C ASP A 76 9.83 12.46 -15.04
N GLU A 77 9.50 12.92 -13.83
CA GLU A 77 10.21 12.56 -12.60
C GLU A 77 9.25 12.09 -11.52
N THR A 78 9.70 11.06 -10.82
CA THR A 78 8.92 10.36 -9.81
C THR A 78 9.81 10.07 -8.59
N SER A 79 9.17 9.94 -7.44
CA SER A 79 9.83 9.83 -6.14
C SER A 79 9.59 8.46 -5.47
N GLU A 80 9.62 7.36 -6.24
CA GLU A 80 9.35 6.00 -5.72
C GLU A 80 10.37 5.55 -4.67
N ASP A 81 11.60 6.06 -4.76
CA ASP A 81 12.68 5.73 -3.83
C ASP A 81 12.62 6.53 -2.51
N SER A 82 11.63 7.42 -2.36
CA SER A 82 11.46 8.29 -1.18
C SER A 82 10.11 8.06 -0.51
N THR A 83 10.08 8.17 0.82
CA THR A 83 8.82 8.15 1.56
C THR A 83 8.09 9.50 1.48
N CYS A 84 6.78 9.50 1.74
CA CYS A 84 6.02 10.76 1.78
C CYS A 84 6.53 11.66 2.91
N SER A 85 6.90 11.06 4.04
CA SER A 85 7.39 11.76 5.23
C SER A 85 8.70 12.53 5.01
N GLU A 86 9.58 12.10 4.12
CA GLU A 86 10.84 12.83 3.82
C GLU A 86 10.61 14.28 3.39
N CYS A 87 9.49 14.58 2.72
CA CYS A 87 9.14 15.93 2.28
C CYS A 87 7.89 16.50 2.99
N HIS A 88 6.92 15.66 3.35
CA HIS A 88 5.64 16.08 3.92
C HIS A 88 5.58 15.94 5.46
N ALA A 89 6.59 15.33 6.08
CA ALA A 89 6.82 15.40 7.51
C ALA A 89 8.01 16.30 7.79
N VAL A 90 7.78 17.36 8.55
CA VAL A 90 8.85 18.18 9.14
C VAL A 90 8.74 17.96 10.65
N GLU A 91 9.80 18.12 11.44
CA GLU A 91 9.78 17.72 12.87
C GLU A 91 8.68 18.42 13.72
N GLY A 92 7.90 17.65 14.50
CA GLY A 92 6.92 18.11 15.53
C GLY A 92 5.44 17.68 15.34
N ASP A 93 4.64 17.68 16.41
CA ASP A 93 3.21 17.24 16.43
C ASP A 93 2.30 17.92 15.38
N SER A 94 2.44 19.24 15.22
CA SER A 94 1.66 20.00 14.23
C SER A 94 1.97 19.60 12.79
N LYS A 95 3.07 18.90 12.57
CA LYS A 95 3.59 18.55 11.25
C LYS A 95 3.34 17.07 10.92
N GLN A 96 3.17 16.19 11.90
CA GLN A 96 2.48 14.90 11.69
C GLN A 96 1.07 15.12 11.14
N MET A 97 0.36 16.17 11.61
CA MET A 97 -0.94 16.55 11.04
C MET A 97 -0.85 16.99 9.58
N ALA A 98 0.27 17.61 9.17
CA ALA A 98 0.50 17.96 7.78
C ALA A 98 0.66 16.70 6.91
N LEU A 99 1.46 15.72 7.33
CA LEU A 99 1.58 14.44 6.63
C LEU A 99 0.22 13.72 6.52
N ILE A 100 -0.56 13.67 7.60
CA ILE A 100 -1.91 13.09 7.58
C ILE A 100 -2.82 13.81 6.58
N ALA A 101 -2.75 15.14 6.52
CA ALA A 101 -3.50 15.91 5.55
C ALA A 101 -3.11 15.53 4.11
N ARG A 102 -1.81 15.31 3.84
CA ARG A 102 -1.34 14.88 2.51
C ARG A 102 -1.83 13.50 2.12
N TYR A 103 -1.86 12.54 3.04
CA TYR A 103 -2.50 11.25 2.80
C TYR A 103 -3.98 11.37 2.47
N HIS A 104 -4.73 12.17 3.24
CA HIS A 104 -6.15 12.36 2.97
C HIS A 104 -6.42 13.12 1.66
N ASP A 105 -5.64 14.16 1.37
CA ASP A 105 -5.76 14.92 0.13
C ASP A 105 -5.48 14.03 -1.08
N ARG A 106 -4.46 13.18 -1.01
CA ARG A 106 -4.12 12.31 -2.13
C ARG A 106 -5.06 11.11 -2.24
N CYS A 107 -5.11 10.24 -1.23
CA CYS A 107 -5.81 8.96 -1.29
C CYS A 107 -7.33 9.18 -1.33
N ARG A 108 -7.89 9.85 -0.30
CA ARG A 108 -9.32 10.11 -0.22
C ARG A 108 -9.78 11.10 -1.29
N GLY A 109 -8.96 12.08 -1.66
CA GLY A 109 -9.27 13.00 -2.76
C GLY A 109 -9.46 12.27 -4.09
N CYS A 110 -8.54 11.37 -4.45
CA CYS A 110 -8.69 10.52 -5.64
C CYS A 110 -9.96 9.66 -5.59
N HIS A 111 -10.24 9.03 -4.44
CA HIS A 111 -11.44 8.21 -4.28
C HIS A 111 -12.74 9.00 -4.46
N LEU A 112 -12.79 10.23 -3.94
CA LEU A 112 -13.94 11.12 -4.11
C LEU A 112 -14.12 11.57 -5.56
N GLU A 113 -13.03 11.96 -6.21
CA GLU A 113 -13.04 12.41 -7.61
C GLU A 113 -13.51 11.30 -8.54
N ARG A 114 -12.95 10.10 -8.38
CA ARG A 114 -13.28 8.91 -9.17
C ARG A 114 -14.57 8.23 -8.75
N LYS A 115 -15.16 8.66 -7.61
CA LYS A 115 -16.33 8.03 -6.97
C LYS A 115 -16.14 6.51 -6.78
N SER A 116 -14.92 6.11 -6.42
CA SER A 116 -14.52 4.72 -6.29
C SER A 116 -13.54 4.59 -5.12
N GLY A 117 -13.66 3.52 -4.34
CA GLY A 117 -12.83 3.30 -3.15
C GLY A 117 -13.38 3.90 -1.85
N PRO A 118 -12.71 3.63 -0.72
CA PRO A 118 -13.15 4.04 0.61
C PRO A 118 -13.01 5.55 0.84
N VAL A 119 -14.03 6.18 1.44
CA VAL A 119 -14.03 7.65 1.66
C VAL A 119 -14.34 8.05 3.10
N THR A 120 -14.69 7.09 3.95
CA THR A 120 -14.91 7.28 5.38
C THR A 120 -13.76 6.71 6.20
N CYS A 121 -13.60 7.22 7.43
CA CYS A 121 -12.46 6.88 8.28
C CYS A 121 -12.31 5.37 8.52
N GLY A 122 -13.42 4.68 8.80
CA GLY A 122 -13.41 3.26 9.17
C GLY A 122 -13.32 2.30 7.97
N GLU A 123 -13.53 2.79 6.75
CA GLU A 123 -13.33 1.98 5.55
C GLU A 123 -11.84 1.85 5.20
N CYS A 124 -11.04 2.89 5.47
CA CYS A 124 -9.58 2.83 5.37
C CYS A 124 -8.95 2.25 6.65
N HIS A 125 -9.26 2.85 7.81
CA HIS A 125 -8.69 2.46 9.10
C HIS A 125 -9.52 1.36 9.77
N LYS A 126 -9.53 0.17 9.16
CA LYS A 126 -10.26 -1.00 9.66
C LYS A 126 -9.69 -1.48 10.99
N LYS A 127 -10.56 -1.90 11.90
CA LYS A 127 -10.18 -2.50 13.19
C LYS A 127 -9.85 -3.98 13.05
#